data_AF-A0A1G2M3Z1-F1
#
_entry.id   AF-A0A1G2M3Z1-F1
#
_cell.length_a   1.000
_cell.length_b   1.000
_cell.length_c   1.000
_cell.angle_alpha   90.00
_cell.angle_beta   90.00
_cell.angle_gamma   90.00
#
_symmetry.space_group_name_H-M   'P 1'
#
loop_
_entity.id
_entity.type
_entity.pdbx_description
1 polymer ?
#
loop_
_entity_poly.entity_id
_entity_poly.type
_entity_poly.pdbx_seq_one_letter_code
_entity_poly.pdbx_strand_id
1 'polypeptide(L)'
;TQISNRGQRPPPGAKAPPCDSYGDVNNDGWVSEDDRLTNYNNLTSEQQRRADVDGDEILDSRDTALFNSFLDGTSTTNTFPACNFRPPLCDSMGDVDSDGLMTTKDLRTIQRRILGSITFTAEQDRRADVNFSGTASSLDLALIQRVLLNISNVLPACSLRQPPCDSMGDVDNDGLTTNKDAQLIRGIINLGTVNSDLTEEQRRRADVDGSGIVDSSDDNLIQRYASNYDGQTNTFPVCQP
;
A
#
# COMPACT_ATOMS: atom_id res chain seq x y z
N THR A 1 11.27 29.89 12.47
CA THR A 1 10.99 31.17 11.78
C THR A 1 10.91 30.89 10.30
N GLN A 2 9.70 30.73 9.75
CA GLN A 2 9.52 30.59 8.30
C GLN A 2 9.66 31.97 7.66
N ILE A 3 10.70 32.16 6.86
CA ILE A 3 10.82 33.34 6.01
C ILE A 3 9.84 33.13 4.85
N SER A 4 8.74 33.86 4.91
CA SER A 4 7.74 33.91 3.86
C SER A 4 8.34 34.61 2.64
N ASN A 5 8.53 33.90 1.52
CA ASN A 5 8.97 34.43 0.22
C ASN A 5 7.93 35.38 -0.44
N ARG A 6 7.07 36.04 0.34
CA ARG A 6 6.03 36.98 -0.14
C ARG A 6 6.56 38.31 -0.71
N GLY A 7 7.83 38.38 -1.11
CA GLY A 7 8.48 39.62 -1.57
C GLY A 7 9.28 39.56 -2.86
N GLN A 8 9.63 38.37 -3.37
CA GLN A 8 10.38 38.25 -4.63
C GLN A 8 9.44 37.98 -5.80
N ARG A 9 9.57 38.78 -6.86
CA ARG A 9 8.84 38.56 -8.11
C ARG A 9 9.36 37.27 -8.74
N PRO A 10 8.49 36.34 -9.18
CA PRO A 10 8.93 35.11 -9.84
C PRO A 10 9.83 35.42 -11.03
N PRO A 11 10.90 34.63 -11.24
CA PRO A 11 11.69 34.70 -12.47
C PRO A 11 10.79 34.52 -13.71
N PRO A 12 11.12 35.14 -14.85
CA PRO A 12 10.36 34.93 -16.08
C PRO A 12 10.29 33.43 -16.45
N GLY A 13 9.09 32.91 -16.68
CA GLY A 13 8.87 31.50 -17.01
C GLY A 13 8.85 30.54 -15.83
N ALA A 14 9.10 31.02 -14.60
CA ALA A 14 9.09 30.19 -13.41
C ALA A 14 7.67 29.73 -13.03
N LYS A 15 7.58 28.54 -12.43
CA LYS A 15 6.33 27.92 -11.97
C LYS A 15 6.41 27.65 -10.47
N ALA A 16 5.26 27.62 -9.80
CA ALA A 16 5.23 27.14 -8.42
C ALA A 16 5.52 25.62 -8.40
N PRO A 17 6.20 25.10 -7.36
CA PRO A 17 6.35 23.67 -7.16
C PRO A 17 4.98 22.97 -7.12
N PRO A 18 4.79 21.85 -7.83
CA PRO A 18 3.50 21.18 -7.89
C PRO A 18 3.14 20.43 -6.60
N CYS A 19 4.14 19.98 -5.85
CA CYS A 19 4.00 19.41 -4.51
C CYS A 19 5.31 19.60 -3.74
N ASP A 20 5.21 19.78 -2.42
CA ASP A 20 6.32 20.07 -1.52
C ASP A 20 7.30 21.10 -2.14
N SER A 21 8.51 20.67 -2.46
CA SER A 21 9.53 21.47 -3.14
C SER A 21 10.12 20.73 -4.34
N TYR A 22 9.42 19.73 -4.90
CA TYR A 22 9.89 19.02 -6.08
C TYR A 22 10.04 19.98 -7.27
N GLY A 23 11.18 19.91 -7.94
CA GLY A 23 11.61 20.82 -9.00
C GLY A 23 12.25 22.13 -8.52
N ASP A 24 12.02 22.57 -7.28
CA ASP A 24 12.67 23.77 -6.71
C ASP A 24 13.97 23.35 -6.01
N VAL A 25 14.97 23.00 -6.81
CA VAL A 25 16.21 22.42 -6.31
C VAL A 25 16.95 23.41 -5.42
N ASN A 26 16.96 24.71 -5.76
CA ASN A 26 17.67 25.73 -4.99
C ASN A 26 16.90 26.22 -3.74
N ASN A 27 15.61 25.85 -3.59
CA ASN A 27 14.70 26.22 -2.51
C ASN A 27 14.42 27.73 -2.42
N ASP A 28 14.24 28.38 -3.58
CA ASP A 28 13.85 29.79 -3.69
C ASP A 28 12.32 29.99 -3.81
N GLY A 29 11.56 28.89 -3.83
CA GLY A 29 10.11 28.87 -3.92
C GLY A 29 9.58 28.77 -5.34
N TRP A 30 10.44 28.67 -6.36
CA TRP A 30 10.05 28.55 -7.75
C TRP A 30 10.79 27.41 -8.44
N VAL A 31 10.11 26.79 -9.41
CA VAL A 31 10.72 25.89 -10.39
C VAL A 31 11.07 26.73 -11.61
N SER A 32 12.36 26.86 -11.90
CA SER A 32 12.89 27.76 -12.92
C SER A 32 14.12 27.18 -13.64
N GLU A 33 14.64 27.89 -14.64
CA GLU A 33 15.88 27.46 -15.32
C GLU A 33 17.08 27.33 -14.36
N ASP A 34 17.08 28.06 -13.24
CA ASP A 34 18.14 28.01 -12.22
C ASP A 34 18.14 26.68 -11.44
N ASP A 35 17.03 25.93 -11.48
CA ASP A 35 16.92 24.59 -10.87
C ASP A 35 17.35 23.48 -11.82
N ARG A 36 17.62 23.80 -13.09
CA ARG A 36 17.95 22.80 -14.10
C ARG A 36 19.32 22.19 -13.82
N LEU A 37 19.30 20.90 -13.50
CA LEU A 37 20.51 20.15 -13.24
C LEU A 37 21.28 19.87 -14.53
N THR A 38 22.57 20.21 -14.50
CA THR A 38 23.56 19.85 -15.54
C THR A 38 24.62 18.87 -15.03
N ASN A 39 24.70 18.69 -13.71
CA ASN A 39 25.60 17.73 -13.04
C ASN A 39 25.01 17.31 -11.69
N TYR A 40 24.81 16.00 -11.48
CA TYR A 40 24.22 15.43 -10.26
C TYR A 40 25.22 15.22 -9.11
N ASN A 41 26.52 15.32 -9.37
CA ASN A 41 27.57 14.84 -8.45
C ASN A 41 27.86 15.75 -7.24
N ASN A 42 27.22 16.92 -7.12
CA ASN A 42 27.52 17.88 -6.06
C ASN A 42 26.27 18.51 -5.42
N LEU A 43 25.24 17.69 -5.24
CA LEU A 43 23.98 18.09 -4.60
C LEU A 43 23.93 17.60 -3.14
N THR A 44 23.37 18.43 -2.26
CA THR A 44 22.96 17.99 -0.91
C THR A 44 21.82 16.97 -1.01
N SER A 45 21.59 16.17 0.04
CA SER A 45 20.49 15.20 0.06
C SER A 45 19.11 15.84 -0.18
N GLU A 46 18.89 17.06 0.33
CA GLU A 46 17.65 17.81 0.08
C GLU A 46 17.50 18.22 -1.39
N GLN A 47 18.59 18.68 -2.01
CA GLN A 47 18.60 19.01 -3.43
C GLN A 47 18.38 17.78 -4.29
N GLN A 48 18.96 16.63 -3.91
CA GLN A 48 18.73 15.36 -4.60
C GLN A 48 17.26 14.97 -4.52
N ARG A 49 16.64 15.03 -3.33
CA ARG A 49 15.20 14.75 -3.19
C ARG A 49 14.34 15.67 -4.04
N ARG A 50 14.61 16.98 -4.06
CA ARG A 50 13.84 17.93 -4.88
C ARG A 50 14.05 17.76 -6.38
N ALA A 51 15.22 17.24 -6.78
CA ALA A 51 15.56 16.99 -8.17
C ALA A 51 15.04 15.66 -8.71
N ASP A 52 14.79 14.69 -7.83
CA ASP A 52 14.22 13.38 -8.14
C ASP A 52 12.72 13.53 -8.38
N VAL A 53 12.37 14.03 -9.57
CA VAL A 53 11.01 14.44 -9.90
C VAL A 53 10.17 13.27 -10.36
N ASP A 54 10.75 12.11 -10.70
CA ASP A 54 9.96 10.88 -10.84
C ASP A 54 9.84 10.04 -9.56
N GLY A 55 10.65 10.34 -8.56
CA GLY A 55 10.61 9.72 -7.24
C GLY A 55 11.14 8.28 -7.25
N ASP A 56 11.96 7.92 -8.23
CA ASP A 56 12.54 6.59 -8.34
C ASP A 56 13.85 6.43 -7.55
N GLU A 57 14.32 7.47 -6.87
CA GLU A 57 15.58 7.55 -6.12
C GLU A 57 16.86 7.47 -6.98
N ILE A 58 16.76 7.65 -8.30
CA ILE A 58 17.88 7.76 -9.22
C ILE A 58 17.80 9.09 -9.94
N LEU A 59 18.76 9.97 -9.67
CA LEU A 59 18.90 11.18 -10.49
C LEU A 59 19.52 10.83 -11.85
N ASP A 60 18.69 10.87 -12.89
CA ASP A 60 19.13 10.61 -14.26
C ASP A 60 18.45 11.49 -15.30
N SER A 61 18.66 11.17 -16.59
CA SER A 61 18.11 11.94 -17.71
C SER A 61 16.57 12.01 -17.74
N ARG A 62 15.88 11.07 -17.09
CA ARG A 62 14.42 11.05 -16.96
C ARG A 62 13.94 12.22 -16.09
N ASP A 63 14.61 12.51 -14.98
CA ASP A 63 14.32 13.69 -14.17
C ASP A 63 14.43 14.97 -14.98
N THR A 64 15.54 15.11 -15.72
CA THR A 64 15.75 16.28 -16.58
C THR A 64 14.67 16.39 -17.66
N ALA A 65 14.25 15.28 -18.26
CA ALA A 65 13.18 15.29 -19.26
C ALA A 65 11.83 15.71 -18.65
N LEU A 66 11.48 15.18 -17.48
CA LEU A 66 10.26 15.53 -16.76
C LEU A 66 10.27 16.99 -16.30
N PHE A 67 11.39 17.43 -15.72
CA PHE A 67 11.64 18.82 -15.34
C PHE A 67 11.41 19.78 -16.51
N ASN A 68 12.07 19.53 -17.66
CA ASN A 68 11.93 20.38 -18.84
C ASN A 68 10.48 20.37 -19.36
N SER A 69 9.84 19.19 -19.41
CA SER A 69 8.44 19.09 -19.85
C SER A 69 7.49 19.88 -18.94
N PHE A 70 7.74 19.89 -17.63
CA PHE A 70 7.00 20.67 -16.67
C PHE A 70 7.25 22.16 -16.90
N LEU A 71 8.50 22.61 -17.00
CA LEU A 71 8.85 24.03 -17.17
C LEU A 71 8.29 24.59 -18.50
N ASP A 72 8.46 23.87 -19.60
CA ASP A 72 7.98 24.25 -20.93
C ASP A 72 6.45 24.16 -21.08
N GLY A 73 5.76 23.55 -20.10
CA GLY A 73 4.31 23.36 -20.15
C GLY A 73 3.85 22.33 -21.17
N THR A 74 4.74 21.43 -21.58
CA THR A 74 4.42 20.30 -22.47
C THR A 74 4.02 19.04 -21.71
N SER A 75 4.22 19.01 -20.38
CA SER A 75 3.69 17.99 -19.50
C SER A 75 2.16 17.93 -19.56
N THR A 76 1.60 16.73 -19.71
CA THR A 76 0.15 16.50 -19.79
C THR A 76 -0.56 16.68 -18.46
N THR A 77 0.15 16.58 -17.33
CA THR A 77 -0.43 16.61 -15.99
C THR A 77 -0.11 17.89 -15.22
N ASN A 78 0.84 18.71 -15.73
CA ASN A 78 1.36 19.90 -15.05
C ASN A 78 1.74 19.61 -13.57
N THR A 79 2.26 18.41 -13.31
CA THR A 79 2.81 17.94 -12.03
C THR A 79 3.96 16.96 -12.30
N PHE A 80 4.71 16.61 -11.25
CA PHE A 80 5.79 15.63 -11.29
C PHE A 80 5.30 14.24 -10.83
N PRO A 81 5.82 13.13 -11.40
CA PRO A 81 5.46 11.79 -10.92
C PRO A 81 5.78 11.54 -9.44
N ALA A 82 6.82 12.17 -8.88
CA ALA A 82 7.12 12.13 -7.45
C ALA A 82 5.99 12.72 -6.57
N CYS A 83 5.10 13.55 -7.15
CA CYS A 83 3.91 14.05 -6.48
C CYS A 83 2.77 13.02 -6.41
N ASN A 84 2.90 11.88 -7.09
CA ASN A 84 1.90 10.81 -7.04
C ASN A 84 2.19 9.91 -5.84
N PHE A 85 1.80 10.38 -4.65
CA PHE A 85 1.81 9.58 -3.44
C PHE A 85 0.40 9.43 -2.86
N ARG A 86 0.16 8.34 -2.14
CA ARG A 86 -1.10 8.11 -1.43
C ARG A 86 -0.86 7.42 -0.10
N PRO A 87 -1.65 7.70 0.94
CA PRO A 87 -1.71 6.78 2.07
C PRO A 87 -2.20 5.40 1.58
N PRO A 88 -1.75 4.30 2.22
CA PRO A 88 -2.29 2.97 1.98
C PRO A 88 -3.82 2.93 2.05
N LEU A 89 -4.44 2.17 1.14
CA LEU A 89 -5.91 2.07 1.07
C LEU A 89 -6.50 1.19 2.18
N CYS A 90 -5.72 0.20 2.61
CA CYS A 90 -6.03 -0.69 3.72
C CYS A 90 -4.71 -1.17 4.31
N ASP A 91 -4.68 -1.29 5.63
CA ASP A 91 -3.47 -1.66 6.38
C ASP A 91 -2.23 -0.90 5.85
N SER A 92 -1.17 -1.62 5.50
CA SER A 92 0.02 -1.09 4.83
C SER A 92 0.18 -1.67 3.42
N MET A 93 -0.91 -2.11 2.77
CA MET A 93 -0.85 -2.71 1.44
C MET A 93 -0.38 -1.67 0.40
N GLY A 94 0.64 -2.04 -0.37
CA GLY A 94 1.28 -1.19 -1.38
C GLY A 94 2.36 -0.23 -0.85
N ASP A 95 2.40 0.03 0.47
CA ASP A 95 3.53 0.69 1.15
C ASP A 95 4.49 -0.41 1.59
N VAL A 96 5.46 -0.72 0.73
CA VAL A 96 6.35 -1.87 0.89
C VAL A 96 7.50 -1.55 1.83
N ASP A 97 7.91 -0.29 1.94
CA ASP A 97 9.05 0.09 2.79
C ASP A 97 8.68 0.57 4.20
N SER A 98 7.38 0.65 4.53
CA SER A 98 6.82 1.06 5.84
C SER A 98 6.99 2.53 6.14
N ASP A 99 7.12 3.41 5.15
CA ASP A 99 7.26 4.84 5.39
C ASP A 99 5.91 5.57 5.59
N GLY A 100 4.79 4.85 5.42
CA GLY A 100 3.44 5.35 5.60
C GLY A 100 2.80 5.91 4.33
N LEU A 101 3.52 5.91 3.21
CA LEU A 101 3.04 6.37 1.91
C LEU A 101 3.29 5.30 0.84
N MET A 102 2.30 5.11 -0.03
CA MET A 102 2.49 4.47 -1.31
C MET A 102 3.10 5.49 -2.28
N THR A 103 4.25 5.17 -2.84
CA THR A 103 5.02 6.03 -3.75
C THR A 103 5.63 5.23 -4.91
N THR A 104 6.33 5.92 -5.82
CA THR A 104 7.11 5.28 -6.89
C THR A 104 8.30 4.46 -6.35
N LYS A 105 8.79 4.77 -5.15
CA LYS A 105 9.81 3.98 -4.44
C LYS A 105 9.34 2.56 -4.12
N ASP A 106 8.07 2.39 -3.74
CA ASP A 106 7.49 1.06 -3.52
C ASP A 106 7.44 0.24 -4.81
N LEU A 107 6.99 0.87 -5.90
CA LEU A 107 6.97 0.23 -7.22
C LEU A 107 8.37 -0.25 -7.64
N ARG A 108 9.39 0.58 -7.44
CA ARG A 108 10.78 0.22 -7.72
C ARG A 108 11.28 -0.91 -6.83
N THR A 109 10.91 -0.89 -5.55
CA THR A 109 11.24 -1.95 -4.59
C THR A 109 10.64 -3.29 -5.03
N ILE A 110 9.37 -3.31 -5.42
CA ILE A 110 8.70 -4.49 -6.01
C ILE A 110 9.39 -4.92 -7.31
N GLN A 111 9.72 -3.99 -8.20
CA GLN A 111 10.41 -4.31 -9.45
C GLN A 111 11.76 -4.98 -9.21
N ARG A 112 12.56 -4.45 -8.27
CA ARG A 112 13.86 -5.05 -7.90
C ARG A 112 13.71 -6.45 -7.34
N ARG A 113 12.64 -6.71 -6.58
CA ARG A 113 12.30 -8.05 -6.07
C ARG A 113 11.92 -9.02 -7.17
N ILE A 114 11.11 -8.58 -8.14
CA ILE A 114 10.71 -9.39 -9.31
C ILE A 114 11.94 -9.74 -10.16
N LEU A 115 12.88 -8.79 -10.31
CA LEU A 115 14.14 -9.00 -11.04
C LEU A 115 15.16 -9.84 -10.26
N GLY A 116 14.88 -10.21 -9.01
CA GLY A 116 15.79 -10.98 -8.15
C GLY A 116 16.99 -10.19 -7.62
N SER A 117 16.97 -8.86 -7.73
CA SER A 117 18.05 -7.98 -7.24
C SER A 117 18.02 -7.78 -5.73
N ILE A 118 16.87 -8.07 -5.09
CA ILE A 118 16.68 -8.03 -3.63
C ILE A 118 15.76 -9.17 -3.20
N THR A 119 15.83 -9.53 -1.92
CA THR A 119 14.90 -10.45 -1.26
C THR A 119 14.03 -9.65 -0.30
N PHE A 120 12.74 -9.97 -0.27
CA PHE A 120 11.79 -9.36 0.65
C PHE A 120 11.79 -10.08 2.00
N THR A 121 11.52 -9.31 3.06
CA THR A 121 11.02 -9.88 4.32
C THR A 121 9.59 -10.39 4.14
N ALA A 122 9.11 -11.24 5.05
CA ALA A 122 7.73 -11.74 5.00
C ALA A 122 6.70 -10.59 4.98
N GLU A 123 6.93 -9.51 5.73
CA GLU A 123 6.03 -8.37 5.76
C GLU A 123 6.11 -7.53 4.48
N GLN A 124 7.26 -7.48 3.80
CA GLN A 124 7.38 -6.84 2.48
C GLN A 124 6.67 -7.66 1.40
N ASP A 125 6.81 -8.99 1.41
CA ASP A 125 6.06 -9.87 0.50
C ASP A 125 4.54 -9.71 0.74
N ARG A 126 4.09 -9.66 2.00
CA ARG A 126 2.67 -9.42 2.36
C ARG A 126 2.16 -8.09 1.81
N ARG A 127 2.89 -6.99 2.04
CA ARG A 127 2.45 -5.64 1.61
C ARG A 127 2.53 -5.43 0.11
N ALA A 128 3.44 -6.12 -0.57
CA ALA A 128 3.57 -6.07 -2.01
C ALA A 128 2.55 -6.95 -2.74
N ASP A 129 2.01 -8.01 -2.14
CA ASP A 129 0.98 -8.89 -2.72
C ASP A 129 -0.42 -8.29 -2.59
N VAL A 130 -0.65 -7.16 -3.26
CA VAL A 130 -1.88 -6.36 -3.15
C VAL A 130 -3.10 -7.00 -3.81
N ASN A 131 -2.95 -8.15 -4.47
CA ASN A 131 -4.05 -8.97 -4.95
C ASN A 131 -4.21 -10.31 -4.20
N PHE A 132 -3.36 -10.59 -3.22
CA PHE A 132 -3.36 -11.81 -2.41
C PHE A 132 -3.24 -13.09 -3.24
N SER A 133 -2.36 -13.07 -4.25
CA SER A 133 -2.05 -14.23 -5.09
C SER A 133 -1.07 -15.21 -4.44
N GLY A 134 -0.46 -14.81 -3.32
CA GLY A 134 0.59 -15.51 -2.61
C GLY A 134 2.00 -15.08 -3.01
N THR A 135 2.17 -14.21 -4.01
CA THR A 135 3.48 -13.71 -4.45
C THR A 135 3.41 -12.29 -5.01
N ALA A 136 4.33 -11.42 -4.60
CA ALA A 136 4.51 -10.12 -5.23
C ALA A 136 4.99 -10.24 -6.69
N SER A 137 4.16 -9.78 -7.62
CA SER A 137 4.33 -9.96 -9.06
C SER A 137 4.19 -8.65 -9.84
N SER A 138 4.37 -8.72 -11.18
CA SER A 138 4.14 -7.56 -12.04
C SER A 138 2.68 -7.09 -12.05
N LEU A 139 1.73 -7.96 -11.70
CA LEU A 139 0.33 -7.58 -11.58
C LEU A 139 0.13 -6.66 -10.38
N ASP A 140 0.79 -6.93 -9.26
CA ASP A 140 0.74 -6.10 -8.05
C ASP A 140 1.33 -4.71 -8.29
N LEU A 141 2.48 -4.66 -8.96
CA LEU A 141 3.09 -3.41 -9.42
C LEU A 141 2.11 -2.58 -10.26
N ALA A 142 1.41 -3.22 -11.21
CA ALA A 142 0.42 -2.53 -12.04
C ALA A 142 -0.80 -2.04 -11.22
N LEU A 143 -1.24 -2.79 -10.21
CA LEU A 143 -2.35 -2.41 -9.35
C LEU A 143 -1.99 -1.20 -8.47
N ILE A 144 -0.81 -1.18 -7.86
CA ILE A 144 -0.29 -0.03 -7.09
C ILE A 144 -0.13 1.18 -8.02
N GLN A 145 0.44 1.00 -9.21
CA GLN A 145 0.61 2.08 -10.17
C GLN A 145 -0.73 2.72 -10.57
N ARG A 146 -1.79 1.92 -10.76
CA ARG A 146 -3.13 2.44 -11.03
C ARG A 146 -3.68 3.27 -9.87
N VAL A 147 -3.37 2.90 -8.63
CA VAL A 147 -3.73 3.68 -7.44
C VAL A 147 -2.99 5.01 -7.41
N LEU A 148 -1.66 5.00 -7.62
CA LEU A 148 -0.85 6.24 -7.66
C LEU A 148 -1.31 7.19 -8.77
N LEU A 149 -1.69 6.67 -9.94
CA LEU A 149 -2.22 7.43 -11.07
C LEU A 149 -3.69 7.88 -10.91
N ASN A 150 -4.31 7.64 -9.75
CA ASN A 150 -5.74 7.94 -9.50
C ASN A 150 -6.72 7.23 -10.47
N ILE A 151 -6.29 6.12 -11.09
CA ILE A 151 -7.13 5.30 -11.99
C ILE A 151 -7.98 4.32 -11.16
N SER A 152 -7.49 3.92 -9.99
CA SER A 152 -8.17 3.03 -9.04
C SER A 152 -8.09 3.60 -7.63
N ASN A 153 -9.09 3.31 -6.81
CA ASN A 153 -9.11 3.56 -5.37
C ASN A 153 -9.34 2.26 -4.58
N VAL A 154 -9.06 1.12 -5.20
CA VAL A 154 -9.18 -0.21 -4.61
C VAL A 154 -7.96 -1.06 -4.95
N LEU A 155 -7.51 -1.85 -3.98
CA LEU A 155 -6.63 -3.00 -4.16
C LEU A 155 -7.44 -4.27 -3.82
N PRO A 156 -7.36 -5.36 -4.61
CA PRO A 156 -8.16 -6.55 -4.34
C PRO A 156 -7.94 -7.12 -2.94
N ALA A 157 -6.69 -7.11 -2.42
CA ALA A 157 -6.38 -7.57 -1.07
C ALA A 157 -7.12 -6.78 0.02
N CYS A 158 -7.47 -5.51 -0.22
CA CYS A 158 -8.23 -4.70 0.75
C CYS A 158 -9.67 -5.17 0.96
N SER A 159 -10.19 -6.01 0.07
CA SER A 159 -11.52 -6.62 0.23
C SER A 159 -11.45 -7.98 0.94
N LEU A 160 -10.24 -8.48 1.20
CA LEU A 160 -10.00 -9.74 1.88
C LEU A 160 -9.68 -9.45 3.34
N ARG A 161 -10.17 -10.28 4.25
CA ARG A 161 -9.91 -10.13 5.68
C ARG A 161 -9.08 -11.30 6.15
N GLN A 162 -7.87 -11.02 6.64
CA GLN A 162 -7.00 -12.02 7.28
C GLN A 162 -7.50 -12.31 8.70
N PRO A 163 -7.10 -13.42 9.33
CA PRO A 163 -7.35 -13.66 10.75
C PRO A 163 -6.89 -12.47 11.62
N PRO A 164 -7.71 -11.98 12.56
CA PRO A 164 -7.33 -10.88 13.44
C PRO A 164 -6.26 -11.27 14.47
N CYS A 165 -6.10 -12.56 14.76
CA CYS A 165 -4.99 -13.12 15.51
C CYS A 165 -4.75 -14.59 15.13
N ASP A 166 -3.49 -15.02 15.21
CA ASP A 166 -3.04 -16.37 14.82
C ASP A 166 -3.67 -16.84 13.51
N SER A 167 -4.52 -17.85 13.57
CA SER A 167 -5.33 -18.35 12.45
C SER A 167 -6.81 -18.45 12.84
N MET A 168 -7.23 -17.68 13.85
CA MET A 168 -8.61 -17.70 14.34
C MET A 168 -9.56 -17.20 13.24
N GLY A 169 -10.63 -17.95 12.99
CA GLY A 169 -11.62 -17.71 11.95
C GLY A 169 -11.26 -18.19 10.55
N ASP A 170 -9.99 -18.52 10.28
CA ASP A 170 -9.54 -19.17 9.03
C ASP A 170 -9.62 -20.70 9.22
N VAL A 171 -10.79 -21.26 8.97
CA VAL A 171 -11.09 -22.65 9.28
C VAL A 171 -10.44 -23.57 8.27
N ASP A 172 -10.39 -23.24 6.99
CA ASP A 172 -9.74 -24.09 5.97
C ASP A 172 -8.23 -23.87 5.79
N ASN A 173 -7.64 -22.91 6.51
CA ASN A 173 -6.21 -22.57 6.48
C ASN A 173 -5.76 -22.02 5.12
N ASP A 174 -6.61 -21.23 4.46
CA ASP A 174 -6.26 -20.54 3.21
C ASP A 174 -5.64 -19.14 3.44
N GLY A 175 -5.53 -18.72 4.71
CA GLY A 175 -4.95 -17.44 5.13
C GLY A 175 -5.98 -16.31 5.21
N LEU A 176 -7.25 -16.57 4.90
CA LEU A 176 -8.33 -15.60 4.93
C LEU A 176 -9.44 -16.07 5.87
N THR A 177 -10.16 -15.09 6.42
CA THR A 177 -11.40 -15.32 7.15
C THR A 177 -12.56 -14.88 6.27
N THR A 178 -13.21 -15.85 5.65
CA THR A 178 -14.26 -15.66 4.65
C THR A 178 -15.59 -16.28 5.07
N ASN A 179 -16.64 -16.06 4.28
CA ASN A 179 -17.92 -16.75 4.48
C ASN A 179 -17.83 -18.27 4.20
N LYS A 180 -16.76 -18.77 3.57
CA LYS A 180 -16.56 -20.21 3.39
C LYS A 180 -16.22 -20.87 4.73
N ASP A 181 -15.42 -20.21 5.55
CA ASP A 181 -15.05 -20.67 6.90
C ASP A 181 -16.28 -20.86 7.79
N ALA A 182 -17.16 -19.85 7.79
CA ALA A 182 -18.47 -19.92 8.41
C ALA A 182 -19.33 -21.08 7.87
N GLN A 183 -19.33 -21.31 6.55
CA GLN A 183 -20.07 -22.41 5.95
C GLN A 183 -19.53 -23.79 6.34
N LEU A 184 -18.22 -23.94 6.56
CA LEU A 184 -17.64 -25.19 7.07
C LEU A 184 -18.21 -25.52 8.45
N ILE A 185 -18.29 -24.53 9.34
CA ILE A 185 -18.91 -24.66 10.66
C ILE A 185 -20.39 -25.02 10.52
N ARG A 186 -21.13 -24.28 9.68
CA ARG A 186 -22.58 -24.46 9.51
C ARG A 186 -22.98 -25.80 8.89
N GLY A 187 -22.13 -26.35 8.02
CA GLY A 187 -22.28 -27.70 7.48
C GLY A 187 -22.31 -28.75 8.58
N ILE A 188 -21.45 -28.61 9.58
CA ILE A 188 -21.34 -29.55 10.71
C ILE A 188 -22.53 -29.41 11.66
N ILE A 189 -22.90 -28.18 12.02
CA ILE A 189 -24.03 -27.89 12.91
C ILE A 189 -25.33 -28.49 12.36
N ASN A 190 -25.61 -28.27 11.07
CA ASN A 190 -26.88 -28.68 10.46
C ASN A 190 -27.01 -30.18 10.22
N LEU A 191 -25.89 -30.90 10.05
CA LEU A 191 -25.91 -32.35 9.84
C LEU A 191 -26.07 -33.14 11.14
N GLY A 192 -26.13 -32.48 12.31
CA GLY A 192 -26.19 -33.16 13.62
C GLY A 192 -25.03 -34.14 13.83
N THR A 193 -23.97 -34.01 13.04
CA THR A 193 -22.87 -34.95 12.95
C THR A 193 -21.86 -34.55 14.01
N VAL A 194 -21.86 -35.33 15.09
CA VAL A 194 -21.00 -35.14 16.25
C VAL A 194 -19.54 -35.15 15.80
N ASN A 195 -18.87 -34.01 15.92
CA ASN A 195 -17.41 -33.86 16.14
C ASN A 195 -16.44 -34.60 15.19
N SER A 196 -16.83 -35.03 13.99
CA SER A 196 -16.02 -35.94 13.16
C SER A 196 -15.41 -35.36 11.87
N ASP A 197 -15.85 -34.19 11.38
CA ASP A 197 -15.36 -33.68 10.08
C ASP A 197 -14.31 -32.57 10.16
N LEU A 198 -14.18 -31.87 11.29
CA LEU A 198 -13.07 -30.95 11.51
C LEU A 198 -11.91 -31.68 12.17
N THR A 199 -10.71 -31.46 11.64
CA THR A 199 -9.49 -31.76 12.38
C THR A 199 -9.42 -30.92 13.66
N GLU A 200 -8.58 -31.34 14.60
CA GLU A 200 -8.42 -30.62 15.86
C GLU A 200 -8.00 -29.16 15.63
N GLU A 201 -7.13 -28.92 14.65
CA GLU A 201 -6.68 -27.57 14.33
C GLU A 201 -7.82 -26.72 13.74
N GLN A 202 -8.67 -27.30 12.91
CA GLN A 202 -9.83 -26.58 12.37
C GLN A 202 -10.84 -26.24 13.47
N ARG A 203 -11.04 -27.12 14.46
CA ARG A 203 -11.85 -26.79 15.64
C ARG A 203 -11.26 -25.64 16.44
N ARG A 204 -9.94 -25.67 16.67
CA ARG A 204 -9.23 -24.60 17.37
C ARG A 204 -9.40 -23.26 16.66
N ARG A 205 -9.28 -23.23 15.33
CA ARG A 205 -9.46 -22.01 14.53
C ARG A 205 -10.92 -21.55 14.45
N ALA A 206 -11.87 -22.47 14.54
CA ALA A 206 -13.29 -22.16 14.49
C ALA A 206 -13.85 -21.60 15.81
N ASP A 207 -13.29 -21.98 16.97
CA ASP A 207 -13.69 -21.50 18.31
C ASP A 207 -13.18 -20.07 18.55
N VAL A 208 -13.83 -19.10 17.90
CA VAL A 208 -13.43 -17.70 17.90
C VAL A 208 -13.95 -16.94 19.13
N ASP A 209 -14.94 -17.48 19.83
CA ASP A 209 -15.39 -16.95 21.11
C ASP A 209 -14.66 -17.53 22.34
N GLY A 210 -13.90 -18.62 22.16
CA GLY A 210 -13.08 -19.24 23.19
C GLY A 210 -13.89 -20.04 24.22
N SER A 211 -15.10 -20.46 23.86
CA SER A 211 -15.98 -21.23 24.73
C SER A 211 -15.56 -22.70 24.87
N GLY A 212 -14.68 -23.19 23.98
CA GLY A 212 -14.31 -24.60 23.87
C GLY A 212 -15.32 -25.44 23.09
N ILE A 213 -16.36 -24.83 22.52
CA ILE A 213 -17.41 -25.49 21.75
C ILE A 213 -17.63 -24.70 20.46
N VAL A 214 -17.37 -25.33 19.32
CA VAL A 214 -17.66 -24.73 18.00
C VAL A 214 -19.16 -24.83 17.72
N ASP A 215 -19.85 -23.69 17.71
CA ASP A 215 -21.30 -23.64 17.48
C ASP A 215 -21.77 -22.45 16.61
N SER A 216 -23.08 -22.18 16.61
CA SER A 216 -23.66 -21.09 15.82
C SER A 216 -23.17 -19.69 16.22
N SER A 217 -22.62 -19.54 17.43
CA SER A 217 -22.05 -18.29 17.91
C SER A 217 -20.78 -17.96 17.14
N ASP A 218 -19.91 -18.96 16.92
CA ASP A 218 -18.70 -18.83 16.10
C ASP A 218 -19.03 -18.54 14.63
N ASP A 219 -19.98 -19.28 14.04
CA ASP A 219 -20.47 -19.04 12.67
C ASP A 219 -20.89 -17.57 12.49
N ASN A 220 -21.65 -17.03 13.44
CA ASN A 220 -22.09 -15.65 13.40
C ASN A 220 -20.94 -14.65 13.55
N LEU A 221 -19.96 -14.92 14.42
CA LEU A 221 -18.79 -14.07 14.59
C LEU A 221 -17.92 -14.04 13.32
N ILE A 222 -17.63 -15.20 12.74
CA ILE A 222 -16.85 -15.32 11.49
C ILE A 222 -17.58 -14.65 10.33
N GLN A 223 -18.89 -14.86 10.15
CA GLN A 223 -19.67 -14.15 9.12
C GLN A 223 -19.62 -12.64 9.30
N ARG A 224 -19.83 -12.15 10.53
CA ARG A 224 -19.81 -10.71 10.83
C ARG A 224 -18.44 -10.09 10.54
N TYR A 225 -17.37 -10.79 10.91
CA TYR A 225 -16.01 -10.40 10.58
C TYR A 225 -15.81 -10.40 9.05
N ALA A 226 -15.96 -11.54 8.38
CA ALA A 226 -15.70 -11.74 6.97
C ALA A 226 -16.45 -10.75 6.05
N SER A 227 -17.71 -10.47 6.36
CA SER A 227 -18.55 -9.54 5.59
C SER A 227 -18.41 -8.08 6.03
N ASN A 228 -17.66 -7.80 7.10
CA ASN A 228 -17.66 -6.51 7.78
C ASN A 228 -19.08 -5.99 8.07
N TYR A 229 -19.99 -6.90 8.44
CA TYR A 229 -21.45 -6.67 8.40
C TYR A 229 -21.88 -5.43 9.20
N ASP A 230 -21.28 -5.23 10.37
CA ASP A 230 -21.62 -4.13 11.28
C ASP A 230 -20.59 -3.00 11.29
N GLY A 231 -19.52 -3.10 10.50
CA GLY A 231 -18.41 -2.15 10.49
C GLY A 231 -17.63 -2.04 11.81
N GLN A 232 -17.92 -2.90 12.78
CA GLN A 232 -17.35 -2.86 14.14
C GLN A 232 -16.59 -4.14 14.49
N THR A 233 -16.95 -5.27 13.89
CA THR A 233 -16.30 -6.57 14.13
C THR A 233 -14.94 -6.61 13.42
N ASN A 234 -13.93 -6.03 14.06
CA ASN A 234 -12.55 -6.00 13.58
C ASN A 234 -11.62 -6.97 14.31
N THR A 235 -12.14 -7.73 15.28
CA THR A 235 -11.40 -8.78 16.00
C THR A 235 -12.37 -9.84 16.53
N PHE A 236 -11.83 -10.98 16.97
CA PHE A 236 -12.59 -12.03 17.67
C PHE A 236 -12.41 -11.93 19.19
N PRO A 237 -13.39 -12.39 20.00
CA PRO A 237 -13.25 -12.43 21.45
C PRO A 237 -11.97 -13.14 21.93
N VAL A 238 -11.62 -14.28 21.32
CA VAL A 238 -10.39 -15.03 21.65
C VAL A 238 -9.10 -14.25 21.37
N CYS A 239 -9.16 -13.22 20.51
CA CYS A 239 -8.02 -12.38 20.15
C CYS A 239 -7.84 -11.17 21.09
N GLN A 240 -8.72 -10.98 22.07
CA GLN A 240 -8.61 -9.88 23.02
C GLN A 240 -7.74 -10.30 24.22
N PRO A 241 -6.80 -9.45 24.67
CA PRO A 241 -5.93 -9.73 25.81
C PRO A 241 -6.66 -9.74 27.17
#